data_AF-A0AAW7X7V4-F1
#
_entry.id   AF-A0AAW7X7V4-F1
#
_cell.length_a   1.000
_cell.length_b   1.000
_cell.length_c   1.000
_cell.angle_alpha   90.00
_cell.angle_beta   90.00
_cell.angle_gamma   90.00
#
_symmetry.space_group_name_H-M   'P 1'
#
loop_
_entity.id
_entity.type
_entity.pdbx_description
1 polymer ?
#
loop_
_entity_poly.entity_id
_entity_poly.type
_entity_poly.pdbx_seq_one_letter_code
_entity_poly.pdbx_strand_id
1 'polypeptide(L)'
;MTEDHTTTCDDVTNGLEDTPELCNPTLRADVGHAIRDALDQPNRKLSEQELTNVAAYINQLEDAVLRIHLGLLKESEVLSHLKKCTGLDIESRAYTFATMYAEDA
;
A
#
# COMPACT_ATOMS: atom_id res chain seq x y z
N MET A 1 29.36 3.25 -42.36
CA MET A 1 29.21 1.97 -41.66
C MET A 1 28.46 2.29 -40.39
N THR A 2 27.16 1.99 -40.40
CA THR A 2 26.24 2.20 -39.28
C THR A 2 26.39 1.01 -38.34
N GLU A 3 26.99 1.24 -37.17
CA GLU A 3 27.08 0.22 -36.13
C GLU A 3 25.84 0.34 -35.24
N ASP A 4 25.00 -0.69 -35.32
CA ASP A 4 23.78 -0.85 -34.55
C ASP A 4 24.10 -0.96 -33.05
N HIS A 5 23.60 -0.02 -32.26
CA HIS A 5 23.51 -0.16 -30.81
C HIS A 5 22.28 -1.00 -30.45
N THR A 6 22.40 -2.33 -30.55
CA THR A 6 21.48 -3.22 -29.83
C THR A 6 21.89 -3.23 -28.36
N THR A 7 21.36 -2.28 -27.59
CA THR A 7 21.33 -2.39 -26.13
C THR A 7 20.37 -3.51 -25.78
N THR A 8 20.92 -4.69 -25.49
CA THR A 8 20.22 -5.75 -24.78
C THR A 8 19.74 -5.15 -23.46
N CYS A 9 18.43 -5.01 -23.31
CA CYS A 9 17.81 -4.79 -22.00
C CYS A 9 17.98 -6.09 -21.22
N ASP A 10 19.14 -6.25 -20.61
CA ASP A 10 19.41 -7.32 -19.67
C ASP A 10 18.37 -7.22 -18.55
N ASP A 11 17.75 -8.37 -18.34
CA ASP A 11 16.71 -8.68 -17.37
C ASP A 11 17.12 -8.15 -15.98
N VAL A 12 16.57 -7.00 -15.58
CA VAL A 12 16.71 -6.49 -14.21
C VAL A 12 15.71 -7.28 -13.34
N THR A 13 16.01 -8.56 -13.10
CA THR A 13 15.35 -9.36 -12.07
C THR A 13 16.02 -9.20 -10.71
N ASN A 14 17.03 -8.33 -10.59
CA ASN A 14 17.63 -7.97 -9.30
C ASN A 14 16.81 -6.86 -8.63
N GLY A 15 15.89 -7.24 -7.74
CA GLY A 15 15.23 -6.28 -6.87
C GLY A 15 13.98 -6.78 -6.12
N LEU A 16 13.52 -8.00 -6.35
CA LEU A 16 12.33 -8.53 -5.64
C LEU A 16 12.59 -8.92 -4.18
N GLU A 17 13.84 -8.85 -3.69
CA GLU A 17 14.15 -9.05 -2.26
C GLU A 17 14.03 -7.77 -1.43
N ASP A 18 13.95 -6.60 -2.06
CA ASP A 18 13.79 -5.29 -1.42
C ASP A 18 12.41 -4.68 -1.73
N THR A 19 11.36 -5.50 -1.84
CA THR A 19 10.03 -4.92 -1.63
C THR A 19 10.03 -4.36 -0.21
N PRO A 20 9.94 -3.03 -0.01
CA PRO A 20 9.80 -2.49 1.32
C PRO A 20 8.63 -3.20 1.99
N GLU A 21 8.72 -3.45 3.28
CA GLU A 21 7.63 -4.06 4.04
C GLU A 21 6.46 -3.05 4.04
N LEU A 22 5.68 -3.00 2.94
CA LEU A 22 4.60 -2.04 2.67
C LEU A 22 3.48 -2.15 3.71
N CYS A 23 3.46 -3.27 4.42
CA CYS A 23 2.65 -3.50 5.59
C CYS A 23 3.48 -4.22 6.64
N ASN A 24 3.93 -3.51 7.68
CA ASN A 24 4.29 -4.15 8.93
C ASN A 24 2.99 -4.71 9.55
N PRO A 25 2.80 -6.05 9.58
CA PRO A 25 1.52 -6.65 9.95
C PRO A 25 1.19 -6.42 11.43
N THR A 26 2.21 -6.39 12.29
CA THR A 26 2.07 -6.11 13.72
C THR A 26 1.62 -4.67 13.94
N LEU A 27 2.31 -3.71 13.33
CA LEU A 27 1.96 -2.29 13.43
C LEU A 27 0.55 -2.01 12.91
N ARG A 28 0.18 -2.63 11.77
CA ARG A 28 -1.18 -2.56 11.23
C ARG A 28 -2.21 -3.11 12.21
N ALA A 29 -1.95 -4.25 12.82
CA ALA A 29 -2.86 -4.86 13.79
C ALA A 29 -3.01 -3.95 15.03
N ASP A 30 -1.90 -3.42 15.56
CA ASP A 30 -1.91 -2.53 16.73
C ASP A 30 -2.70 -1.25 16.44
N VAL A 31 -2.47 -0.62 15.28
CA VAL A 31 -3.22 0.57 14.82
C VAL A 31 -4.70 0.24 14.64
N GLY A 32 -5.02 -0.91 14.02
CA GLY A 32 -6.39 -1.35 13.82
C GLY A 32 -7.14 -1.58 15.12
N HIS A 33 -6.51 -2.20 16.11
CA HIS A 33 -7.08 -2.39 17.45
C HIS A 33 -7.25 -1.05 18.16
N ALA A 34 -6.22 -0.22 18.18
CA ALA A 34 -6.26 1.09 18.85
C ALA A 34 -7.42 1.96 18.33
N ILE A 35 -7.60 2.03 17.01
CA ILE A 35 -8.69 2.78 16.38
C ILE A 35 -10.05 2.16 16.72
N ARG A 36 -10.20 0.84 16.59
CA ARG A 36 -11.47 0.16 16.88
C ARG A 36 -11.89 0.36 18.33
N ASP A 37 -10.98 0.12 19.26
CA ASP A 37 -11.24 0.28 20.69
C ASP A 37 -11.61 1.74 21.03
N ALA A 38 -11.02 2.73 20.34
CA ALA A 38 -11.37 4.14 20.51
C ALA A 38 -12.74 4.51 19.94
N LEU A 39 -13.17 3.84 18.86
CA LEU A 39 -14.51 4.00 18.28
C LEU A 39 -15.59 3.33 19.13
N ASP A 40 -15.30 2.17 19.71
CA ASP A 40 -16.24 1.39 20.52
C ASP A 40 -16.46 2.00 21.92
N GLN A 41 -15.52 2.83 22.40
CA GLN A 41 -15.57 3.42 23.74
C GLN A 41 -15.73 4.94 23.69
N PRO A 42 -16.95 5.48 23.92
CA PRO A 42 -17.17 6.92 23.93
C PRO A 42 -16.33 7.57 25.05
N ASN A 43 -15.48 8.53 24.66
CA ASN A 43 -14.48 9.24 25.48
C ASN A 43 -13.12 8.56 25.68
N ARG A 44 -12.86 7.39 25.08
CA ARG A 44 -11.50 6.85 25.05
C ARG A 44 -10.64 7.72 24.16
N LYS A 45 -9.51 8.19 24.70
CA LYS A 45 -8.45 8.83 23.91
C LYS A 45 -7.37 7.81 23.63
N LEU A 46 -6.79 7.90 22.44
CA LEU A 46 -5.57 7.17 22.12
C LEU A 46 -4.46 7.63 23.06
N SER A 47 -3.69 6.66 23.56
CA SER A 47 -2.45 6.93 24.26
C SER A 47 -1.40 7.54 23.32
N GLU A 48 -0.37 8.16 23.88
CA GLU A 48 0.74 8.73 23.12
C GLU A 48 1.45 7.67 22.25
N GLN A 49 1.59 6.45 22.77
CA GLN A 49 2.17 5.34 22.02
C GLN A 49 1.27 4.91 20.86
N GLU A 50 -0.05 4.83 21.06
CA GLU A 50 -0.99 4.49 19.98
C GLU A 50 -1.00 5.57 18.89
N LEU A 51 -0.96 6.86 19.28
CA LEU A 51 -0.83 7.96 18.32
C LEU A 51 0.49 7.87 17.53
N THR A 52 1.58 7.53 18.21
CA THR A 52 2.89 7.31 17.57
C THR A 52 2.83 6.17 16.56
N ASN A 53 2.19 5.06 16.92
CA ASN A 53 2.01 3.91 16.03
C ASN A 53 1.14 4.27 14.81
N VAL A 54 0.07 5.05 15.01
CA VAL A 54 -0.78 5.55 13.91
C VAL A 54 0.02 6.43 12.96
N ALA A 55 0.80 7.38 13.48
CA ALA A 55 1.63 8.25 12.67
C ALA A 55 2.70 7.47 11.87
N ALA A 56 3.37 6.51 12.51
CA ALA A 56 4.34 5.64 11.86
C ALA A 56 3.69 4.84 10.71
N TYR A 57 2.48 4.31 10.92
CA TYR A 57 1.76 3.57 9.90
C TYR A 57 1.33 4.46 8.72
N ILE A 58 0.86 5.69 8.97
CA ILE A 58 0.53 6.65 7.91
C ILE A 58 1.76 6.95 7.05
N ASN A 59 2.91 7.22 7.68
CA ASN A 59 4.15 7.51 6.94
C ASN A 59 4.57 6.33 6.03
N GLN A 60 4.39 5.08 6.48
CA GLN A 60 4.66 3.90 5.64
C GLN A 60 3.75 3.84 4.42
N LEU A 61 2.47 4.17 4.59
CA LEU A 61 1.50 4.21 3.49
C LEU A 61 1.80 5.36 2.51
N GLU A 62 2.21 6.53 3.01
CA GLU A 62 2.61 7.66 2.16
C GLU A 62 3.85 7.35 1.33
N ASP A 63 4.90 6.77 1.93
CA ASP A 63 6.10 6.32 1.22
C ASP A 63 5.76 5.29 0.12
N ALA A 64 4.87 4.33 0.41
CA ALA A 64 4.37 3.38 -0.56
C ALA A 64 3.72 4.07 -1.78
N VAL A 65 2.82 5.04 -1.53
CA VAL A 65 2.13 5.79 -2.60
C VAL A 65 3.13 6.59 -3.44
N LEU A 66 4.11 7.24 -2.80
CA LEU A 66 5.13 8.01 -3.51
C LEU A 66 6.00 7.12 -4.40
N ARG A 67 6.39 5.94 -3.93
CA ARG A 67 7.17 4.98 -4.72
C ARG A 67 6.40 4.47 -5.94
N ILE A 68 5.08 4.26 -5.81
CA ILE A 68 4.22 3.93 -6.97
C ILE A 68 4.23 5.08 -7.97
N HIS A 69 3.98 6.31 -7.50
CA HIS A 69 3.91 7.49 -8.36
C HIS A 69 5.22 7.75 -9.12
N LEU A 70 6.36 7.52 -8.46
CA LEU A 70 7.70 7.67 -9.05
C LEU A 70 8.11 6.49 -9.94
N GLY A 71 7.27 5.46 -10.09
CA GLY A 71 7.58 4.26 -10.88
C GLY A 71 8.61 3.34 -10.24
N LEU A 72 8.91 3.52 -8.94
CA LEU A 72 9.82 2.67 -8.17
C LEU A 72 9.13 1.37 -7.69
N LEU A 73 7.80 1.36 -7.65
CA LEU A 73 6.96 0.18 -7.41
C LEU A 73 5.87 0.11 -8.48
N LYS A 74 5.56 -1.08 -8.99
CA LYS A 74 4.41 -1.24 -9.89
C LYS A 74 3.12 -1.31 -9.09
N GLU A 75 2.08 -0.66 -9.59
CA GLU A 75 0.75 -0.67 -8.97
C GLU A 75 0.24 -2.10 -8.72
N SER A 76 0.42 -3.01 -9.70
CA SER A 76 0.05 -4.42 -9.57
C SER A 76 0.79 -5.16 -8.45
N GLU A 77 2.05 -4.79 -8.20
CA GLU A 77 2.85 -5.39 -7.11
C GLU A 77 2.33 -4.93 -5.75
N VAL A 78 1.94 -3.65 -5.65
CA VAL A 78 1.34 -3.10 -4.43
C VAL A 78 -0.04 -3.68 -4.17
N LEU A 79 -0.90 -3.77 -5.18
CA LEU A 79 -2.24 -4.34 -5.03
C LEU A 79 -2.19 -5.81 -4.64
N SER A 80 -1.29 -6.59 -5.25
CA SER A 80 -1.02 -7.98 -4.86
C SER A 80 -0.52 -8.09 -3.41
N HIS A 81 0.42 -7.22 -3.01
CA HIS A 81 0.95 -7.19 -1.66
C HIS A 81 -0.12 -6.81 -0.63
N LEU A 82 -0.92 -5.78 -0.91
CA LEU A 82 -2.05 -5.38 -0.06
C LEU A 82 -3.09 -6.49 0.07
N LYS A 83 -3.43 -7.17 -1.03
CA LYS A 83 -4.33 -8.33 -1.00
C LYS A 83 -3.78 -9.44 -0.11
N LYS A 84 -2.47 -9.73 -0.17
CA LYS A 84 -1.81 -10.72 0.69
C LYS A 84 -1.81 -10.31 2.17
N CYS A 85 -1.49 -9.06 2.47
CA CYS A 85 -1.36 -8.57 3.85
C CYS A 85 -2.70 -8.31 4.54
N THR A 86 -3.75 -8.02 3.77
CA THR A 86 -5.03 -7.55 4.32
C THR A 86 -6.20 -8.48 4.01
N GLY A 87 -6.05 -9.38 3.04
CA GLY A 87 -7.14 -10.19 2.48
C GLY A 87 -8.13 -9.39 1.63
N LEU A 88 -7.92 -8.08 1.46
CA LEU A 88 -8.83 -7.21 0.71
C LEU A 88 -8.43 -7.17 -0.75
N ASP A 89 -9.35 -7.60 -1.62
CA ASP A 89 -9.21 -7.45 -3.06
C ASP A 89 -9.65 -6.04 -3.49
N ILE A 90 -8.71 -5.09 -3.42
CA ILE A 90 -8.95 -3.68 -3.71
C ILE A 90 -9.25 -3.47 -5.20
N GLU A 91 -8.63 -4.23 -6.10
CA GLU A 91 -8.89 -4.19 -7.55
C GLU A 91 -10.37 -4.45 -7.84
N SER A 92 -10.93 -5.50 -7.23
CA SER A 92 -12.35 -5.83 -7.40
C SER A 92 -13.30 -4.74 -6.87
N ARG A 93 -12.89 -4.03 -5.81
CA ARG A 93 -13.67 -2.98 -5.16
C ARG A 93 -13.61 -1.65 -5.90
N ALA A 94 -12.44 -1.28 -6.44
CA ALA A 94 -12.29 -0.08 -7.25
C ALA A 94 -13.14 -0.15 -8.53
N TYR A 95 -13.24 -1.34 -9.14
CA TYR A 95 -14.10 -1.57 -10.30
C TYR A 95 -15.59 -1.39 -9.98
N THR A 96 -16.04 -1.84 -8.80
CA THR A 96 -17.45 -1.66 -8.37
C THR A 96 -17.80 -0.19 -8.15
N PHE A 97 -16.89 0.60 -7.59
CA PHE A 97 -17.14 2.05 -7.43
C PHE A 97 -17.13 2.80 -8.76
N ALA A 98 -16.18 2.51 -9.65
CA ALA A 98 -16.11 3.18 -10.95
C ALA A 98 -17.33 2.89 -11.84
N THR A 99 -17.86 1.67 -11.78
CA THR A 99 -19.08 1.28 -12.51
C THR A 99 -20.35 1.87 -11.89
N MET A 100 -20.44 1.95 -10.57
CA MET A 100 -21.58 2.57 -9.87
C MET A 100 -21.76 4.06 -10.21
N TYR A 101 -20.67 4.81 -10.40
CA TYR A 101 -20.74 6.23 -10.82
C TYR A 101 -20.87 6.41 -12.35
N ALA A 102 -20.70 5.35 -13.13
CA ALA A 102 -20.89 5.39 -14.59
C ALA A 102 -22.33 5.08 -15.01
N GLU A 103 -23.13 4.45 -14.14
CA GLU A 103 -24.55 4.16 -14.39
C GLU A 103 -25.49 5.35 -14.10
N ASP A 104 -24.98 6.40 -13.43
CA ASP A 104 -25.73 7.64 -13.09
C ASP A 104 -25.37 8.85 -13.99
N ALA A 105 -24.64 8.65 -15.10
CA ALA A 105 -24.22 9.71 -16.04
C ALA A 105 -25.00 9.71 -17.37
#